data_AF-A0A013WI82-F1
#
_entry.id   AF-A0A013WI82-F1
#
_cell.length_a   1.000
_cell.length_b   1.000
_cell.length_c   1.000
_cell.angle_alpha   90.00
_cell.angle_beta   90.00
_cell.angle_gamma   90.00
#
_symmetry.space_group_name_H-M   'P 1'
#
loop_
_entity.id
_entity.type
_entity.pdbx_description
1 polymer ?
#
loop_
_entity_poly.entity_id
_entity_poly.type
_entity_poly.pdbx_seq_one_letter_code
_entity_poly.pdbx_strand_id
1 'polypeptide(L)'
;MTGLELCHEGGELLERLPPIHRWLNRILALRIATQNSIFEEFLGLVEDRVEAARAAGTLDLGIETIRAEKVVLLSDRLLRTDPVIGAETRLLRLELHRRPSITNWAALQLICKNTDNIVWLRNARSGRVALCMPTWPGTATLSDD
;
A
#
# COMPACT_ATOMS: atom_id res chain seq x y z
N MET A 1 -11.86 33.67 4.91
CA MET A 1 -10.98 33.40 3.76
C MET A 1 -9.74 32.71 4.32
N THR A 2 -9.51 31.44 3.99
CA THR A 2 -8.29 30.75 4.42
C THR A 2 -7.15 31.32 3.59
N GLY A 3 -6.18 32.01 4.21
CA GLY A 3 -5.00 32.56 3.55
C GLY A 3 -4.03 31.48 3.06
N LEU A 4 -4.56 30.56 2.25
CA LEU A 4 -3.90 29.42 1.66
C LEU A 4 -3.83 29.69 0.16
N GLU A 5 -2.75 30.31 -0.27
CA GLU A 5 -2.44 30.51 -1.68
C GLU A 5 -1.76 29.23 -2.17
N LEU A 6 -2.45 28.49 -3.04
CA LEU A 6 -1.92 27.29 -3.71
C LEU A 6 -1.67 27.52 -5.20
N CYS A 7 -2.33 28.54 -5.75
CA CYS A 7 -2.21 28.93 -7.15
C CYS A 7 -1.86 30.41 -7.25
N HIS A 8 -1.17 30.79 -8.32
CA HIS A 8 -1.06 32.18 -8.75
C HIS A 8 -2.41 32.69 -9.28
N GLU A 9 -2.54 34.00 -9.54
CA GLU A 9 -3.79 34.59 -10.04
C GLU A 9 -4.31 33.96 -11.35
N GLY A 10 -3.43 33.28 -12.11
CA GLY A 10 -3.76 32.52 -13.32
C GLY A 10 -4.17 31.06 -13.12
N GLY A 11 -4.27 30.57 -11.87
CA GLY A 11 -4.65 29.18 -11.57
C GLY A 11 -3.50 28.16 -11.64
N GLU A 12 -2.30 28.58 -12.05
CA GLU A 12 -1.09 27.74 -12.00
C GLU A 12 -0.65 27.50 -10.57
N LEU A 13 -0.26 26.26 -10.27
CA LEU A 13 0.21 25.86 -8.94
C LEU A 13 1.51 26.61 -8.60
N LEU A 14 1.66 27.05 -7.36
CA LEU A 14 2.90 27.70 -6.91
C LEU A 14 4.10 26.77 -7.09
N GLU A 15 5.20 27.29 -7.66
CA GLU A 15 6.46 26.55 -7.81
C GLU A 15 6.97 26.00 -6.48
N ARG A 16 6.73 26.74 -5.40
CA ARG A 16 7.10 26.34 -4.05
C ARG A 16 5.88 26.34 -3.15
N LEU A 17 5.30 25.15 -3.03
CA LEU A 17 4.17 24.90 -2.14
C LEU A 17 4.54 25.19 -0.67
N PRO A 18 3.58 25.70 0.12
CA PRO A 18 3.77 25.87 1.55
C PRO A 18 4.03 24.51 2.21
N PRO A 19 4.82 24.47 3.30
CA PRO A 19 5.08 23.23 4.01
C PRO A 19 3.79 22.60 4.55
N ILE A 20 3.74 21.26 4.58
CA ILE A 20 2.51 20.49 4.83
C ILE A 20 1.80 20.86 6.14
N HIS A 21 2.56 21.22 7.18
CA HIS A 21 2.01 21.65 8.47
C HIS A 21 1.19 22.95 8.34
N ARG A 22 1.60 23.86 7.46
CA ARG A 22 0.87 25.12 7.22
C ARG A 22 -0.43 24.82 6.50
N TRP A 23 -0.38 23.95 5.50
CA TRP A 23 -1.55 23.49 4.75
C TRP A 23 -2.58 22.82 5.67
N LEU A 24 -2.17 21.84 6.48
CA LEU A 24 -3.02 21.16 7.47
C LEU A 24 -3.69 22.15 8.43
N ASN A 25 -2.89 23.05 9.01
CA ASN A 25 -3.39 24.04 9.96
C ASN A 25 -4.33 25.09 9.35
N ARG A 26 -4.42 25.19 8.02
CA ARG A 26 -5.39 26.07 7.34
C ARG A 26 -6.66 25.32 6.97
N ILE A 27 -6.57 24.04 6.58
CA ILE A 27 -7.75 23.20 6.33
C ILE A 27 -8.54 22.98 7.61
N LEU A 28 -7.87 22.74 8.74
CA LEU A 28 -8.51 22.55 10.05
C LEU A 28 -9.34 23.75 10.54
N ALA A 29 -9.19 24.92 9.89
CA ALA A 29 -9.99 26.12 10.16
C ALA A 29 -11.26 26.23 9.30
N LEU A 30 -11.49 25.32 8.34
CA LEU A 30 -12.68 25.31 7.48
C LEU A 30 -13.90 24.69 8.18
N ARG A 31 -15.08 24.74 7.56
CA ARG A 31 -16.24 23.97 8.04
C ARG A 31 -15.94 22.48 7.92
N ILE A 32 -16.37 21.68 8.91
CA ILE A 32 -16.10 20.23 9.00
C ILE A 32 -16.44 19.49 7.70
N ALA A 33 -17.58 19.80 7.07
CA ALA A 33 -17.98 19.17 5.81
C ALA A 33 -16.94 19.41 4.69
N THR A 34 -16.43 20.63 4.56
CA THR A 34 -15.40 20.97 3.57
C THR A 34 -14.05 20.36 3.92
N GLN A 35 -13.72 20.26 5.22
CA GLN A 35 -12.52 19.55 5.66
C GLN A 35 -12.55 18.09 5.22
N ASN A 36 -13.64 17.39 5.52
CA ASN A 36 -13.78 15.96 5.23
C ASN A 36 -13.66 15.67 3.74
N SER A 37 -14.35 16.42 2.87
CA SER A 37 -14.25 16.22 1.43
C SER A 37 -12.83 16.43 0.89
N ILE A 38 -12.08 17.41 1.42
CA ILE A 38 -10.68 17.63 1.01
C ILE A 38 -9.78 16.50 1.51
N PHE A 39 -9.98 16.03 2.74
CA PHE A 39 -9.19 14.93 3.30
C PHE A 39 -9.46 13.60 2.60
N GLU A 40 -10.70 13.31 2.23
CA GLU A 40 -11.05 12.11 1.46
C GLU A 40 -10.31 12.07 0.12
N GLU A 41 -10.39 13.13 -0.68
CA GLU A 41 -9.67 13.23 -1.96
C GLU A 41 -8.15 13.14 -1.78
N PHE A 42 -7.61 13.85 -0.78
CA PHE A 42 -6.17 13.79 -0.49
C PHE A 42 -5.71 12.39 -0.10
N LEU A 43 -6.47 11.68 0.74
CA LEU A 43 -6.15 10.32 1.15
C LEU A 43 -6.23 9.35 -0.04
N GLY A 44 -7.23 9.50 -0.92
CA GLY A 44 -7.30 8.71 -2.15
C GLY A 44 -6.05 8.86 -3.03
N LEU A 45 -5.57 10.10 -3.23
CA LEU A 45 -4.33 10.36 -3.97
C LEU A 45 -3.08 9.75 -3.30
N VAL A 46 -3.04 9.73 -1.98
CA VAL A 46 -1.96 9.10 -1.22
C VAL A 46 -2.01 7.58 -1.39
N GLU A 47 -3.18 6.98 -1.29
CA GLU A 47 -3.40 5.53 -1.48
C GLU A 47 -2.99 5.09 -2.88
N ASP A 48 -3.45 5.79 -3.92
CA ASP A 48 -3.06 5.52 -5.31
C ASP A 48 -1.54 5.58 -5.51
N ARG A 49 -0.89 6.57 -4.88
CA ARG A 49 0.56 6.73 -4.99
C ARG A 49 1.32 5.65 -4.23
N VAL A 50 0.81 5.23 -3.06
CA VAL A 50 1.37 4.13 -2.27
C VAL A 50 1.24 2.81 -3.05
N GLU A 51 0.09 2.55 -3.66
CA GLU A 51 -0.12 1.34 -4.46
C GLU A 51 0.71 1.34 -5.74
N ALA A 52 0.86 2.49 -6.41
CA ALA A 52 1.77 2.62 -7.54
C ALA A 52 3.23 2.33 -7.14
N ALA A 53 3.67 2.83 -5.98
CA ALA A 53 5.00 2.52 -5.44
C ALA A 53 5.13 1.05 -5.03
N ARG A 54 4.07 0.44 -4.48
CA ARG A 54 4.03 -0.98 -4.13
C ARG A 54 4.15 -1.86 -5.37
N ALA A 55 3.37 -1.56 -6.42
CA ALA A 55 3.39 -2.27 -7.69
C ALA A 55 4.75 -2.12 -8.40
N ALA A 56 5.39 -0.96 -8.30
CA ALA A 56 6.74 -0.72 -8.80
C ALA A 56 7.85 -1.37 -7.95
N GLY A 57 7.52 -1.94 -6.78
CA GLY A 57 8.49 -2.51 -5.84
C GLY A 57 9.42 -1.47 -5.21
N THR A 58 9.06 -0.18 -5.26
CA THR A 58 9.85 0.95 -4.76
C THR A 58 9.29 1.55 -3.48
N LEU A 59 8.19 1.01 -2.95
CA LEU A 59 7.63 1.41 -1.66
C LEU A 59 8.57 0.97 -0.53
N ASP A 60 9.27 1.94 0.06
CA ASP A 60 10.05 1.75 1.27
C ASP A 60 9.09 1.73 2.48
N LEU A 61 8.78 0.51 2.95
CA LEU A 61 7.91 0.26 4.10
C LEU A 61 8.65 0.43 5.44
N GLY A 62 9.93 0.80 5.42
CA GLY A 62 10.77 0.93 6.60
C GLY A 62 11.08 -0.43 7.23
N ILE A 63 10.96 -0.53 8.56
CA ILE A 63 11.28 -1.76 9.30
C ILE A 63 10.09 -2.72 9.22
N GLU A 64 10.26 -3.80 8.45
CA GLU A 64 9.27 -4.88 8.38
C GLU A 64 9.73 -6.12 9.14
N THR A 65 8.79 -6.76 9.84
CA THR A 65 9.00 -8.11 10.39
C THR A 65 8.51 -9.14 9.36
N ILE A 66 9.45 -9.81 8.70
CA ILE A 66 9.15 -10.87 7.73
C ILE A 66 9.04 -12.22 8.45
N ARG A 67 7.89 -12.89 8.31
CA ARG A 67 7.72 -14.29 8.77
C ARG A 67 8.01 -15.26 7.64
N ALA A 68 8.94 -16.19 7.86
CA ALA A 68 9.28 -17.27 6.94
C ALA A 68 9.58 -18.54 7.74
N GLU A 69 9.31 -19.71 7.15
CA GLU A 69 9.68 -21.00 7.77
C GLU A 69 11.18 -21.25 7.66
N LYS A 70 11.78 -20.80 6.55
CA LYS A 70 13.23 -20.85 6.33
C LYS A 70 13.68 -19.59 5.62
N VAL A 71 14.79 -19.03 6.10
CA VAL A 71 15.48 -17.90 5.49
C VAL A 71 16.86 -18.39 5.05
N VAL A 72 17.21 -18.15 3.79
CA VAL A 72 18.54 -18.44 3.25
C VAL A 72 19.20 -17.13 2.85
N LEU A 73 20.40 -16.88 3.35
CA LEU A 73 21.20 -15.72 2.94
C LEU A 73 21.86 -16.01 1.59
N LEU A 74 21.53 -15.22 0.58
CA LEU A 74 22.11 -15.32 -0.76
C LEU A 74 23.34 -14.42 -0.93
N SER A 75 23.31 -13.22 -0.35
CA SER A 75 24.46 -12.31 -0.38
C SER A 75 24.44 -11.35 0.80
N ASP A 76 25.62 -10.96 1.27
CA ASP A 76 25.82 -9.95 2.29
C ASP A 76 26.90 -8.95 1.82
N ARG A 77 26.52 -7.68 1.72
CA ARG A 77 27.41 -6.60 1.29
C ARG A 77 27.39 -5.45 2.28
N LEU A 78 28.54 -5.17 2.89
CA LEU A 78 28.74 -3.95 3.68
C LEU A 78 28.64 -2.71 2.77
N LEU A 79 27.73 -1.80 3.10
CA LEU A 79 27.54 -0.53 2.40
C LEU A 79 28.32 0.60 3.06
N ARG A 80 28.28 0.67 4.39
CA ARG A 80 28.91 1.74 5.16
C ARG A 80 29.17 1.27 6.59
N THR A 81 30.28 1.73 7.15
CA THR A 81 30.54 1.68 8.60
C THR A 81 30.49 3.10 9.14
N ASP A 82 29.75 3.33 10.23
CA ASP A 82 29.74 4.61 10.91
C ASP A 82 31.11 4.88 11.54
N PRO A 83 31.75 6.04 11.26
CA PRO A 83 33.11 6.31 11.72
C PRO A 83 33.23 6.61 13.22
N VAL A 84 32.12 6.92 13.90
CA VAL A 84 32.11 7.29 15.32
C VAL A 84 31.71 6.12 16.20
N ILE A 85 30.63 5.41 15.84
CA ILE A 85 30.08 4.32 16.64
C ILE A 85 30.39 2.93 16.09
N GLY A 86 31.01 2.82 14.91
CA GLY A 86 31.37 1.54 14.29
C GLY A 86 30.17 0.74 13.75
N ALA A 87 28.98 1.33 13.70
CA ALA A 87 27.78 0.64 13.24
C ALA A 87 27.86 0.30 11.74
N GLU A 88 27.56 -0.95 11.39
CA GLU A 88 27.61 -1.42 10.01
C GLU A 88 26.23 -1.38 9.35
N THR A 89 26.13 -0.72 8.20
CA THR A 89 24.97 -0.79 7.30
C THR A 89 25.27 -1.82 6.23
N ARG A 90 24.47 -2.90 6.17
CA ARG A 90 24.69 -4.03 5.25
C ARG A 90 23.46 -4.25 4.36
N LEU A 91 23.70 -4.54 3.09
CA LEU A 91 22.69 -4.97 2.13
C LEU A 91 22.67 -6.50 2.07
N LEU A 92 21.57 -7.09 2.54
CA LEU A 92 21.37 -8.53 2.51
C LEU A 92 20.40 -8.91 1.38
N ARG A 93 20.73 -9.96 0.65
CA ARG A 93 19.78 -10.62 -0.27
C ARG A 93 19.36 -11.93 0.38
N LEU A 94 18.06 -12.11 0.58
CA LEU A 94 17.49 -13.26 1.27
C LEU A 94 16.56 -14.03 0.33
N GLU A 95 16.62 -15.35 0.39
CA GLU A 95 15.60 -16.25 -0.13
C GLU A 95 14.70 -16.70 1.02
N LEU A 96 13.39 -16.55 0.84
CA LEU A 96 12.39 -16.79 1.88
C LEU A 96 11.50 -17.97 1.48
N HIS A 97 11.51 -19.03 2.27
CA HIS A 97 10.55 -20.11 2.13
C HIS A 97 9.35 -19.82 3.03
N ARG A 98 8.20 -19.61 2.41
CA ARG A 98 6.93 -19.37 3.10
C ARG A 98 6.02 -20.57 2.88
N ARG A 99 5.41 -21.07 3.94
CA ARG A 99 4.30 -22.01 3.80
C ARG A 99 3.03 -21.23 3.50
N PRO A 100 2.25 -21.62 2.49
CA PRO A 100 0.94 -21.03 2.28
C PRO A 100 0.09 -21.24 3.53
N SER A 101 -0.47 -20.16 4.07
CA SER A 101 -1.43 -20.24 5.17
C SER A 101 -2.69 -20.92 4.64
N ILE A 102 -2.97 -22.12 5.14
CA ILE A 102 -4.21 -22.82 4.83
C ILE A 102 -5.30 -22.17 5.68
N THR A 103 -6.19 -21.42 5.04
CA THR A 103 -7.38 -20.88 5.70
C THR A 103 -8.28 -22.04 6.11
N ASN A 104 -8.70 -22.09 7.38
CA ASN A 104 -9.63 -23.11 7.83
C ASN A 104 -11.01 -22.93 7.16
N TRP A 105 -11.79 -24.01 7.06
CA TRP A 105 -13.07 -24.00 6.36
C TRP A 105 -14.08 -22.98 6.93
N ALA A 106 -14.14 -22.84 8.25
CA ALA A 106 -15.05 -21.90 8.91
C ALA A 106 -14.73 -20.43 8.57
N ALA A 107 -13.44 -20.07 8.55
CA ALA A 107 -12.97 -18.75 8.16
C ALA A 107 -13.23 -18.48 6.67
N LEU A 108 -13.03 -19.49 5.82
CA LEU A 108 -13.34 -19.40 4.39
C LEU A 108 -14.85 -19.17 4.17
N GLN A 109 -15.71 -19.88 4.90
CA GLN A 109 -17.16 -19.67 4.84
C GLN A 109 -17.56 -18.25 5.26
N LEU A 110 -16.89 -17.65 6.26
CA LEU A 110 -17.16 -16.29 6.68
C LEU A 110 -16.78 -15.27 5.60
N ILE A 111 -15.62 -15.47 4.95
CA ILE A 111 -15.17 -14.63 3.83
C ILE A 111 -16.15 -14.76 2.66
N CYS A 112 -16.57 -15.97 2.31
CA CYS A 112 -17.49 -16.20 1.21
C CYS A 112 -18.89 -15.61 1.44
N LYS A 113 -19.35 -15.50 2.68
CA LYS A 113 -20.65 -14.90 2.99
C LYS A 113 -20.71 -13.40 2.73
N ASN A 114 -19.57 -12.72 2.80
CA ASN A 114 -19.48 -11.26 2.73
C ASN A 114 -18.83 -10.76 1.42
N THR A 115 -18.61 -11.64 0.44
CA THR A 115 -17.91 -11.29 -0.80
C THR A 115 -18.78 -11.69 -2.00
N ASP A 116 -19.12 -10.73 -2.85
CA ASP A 116 -19.78 -10.98 -4.14
C ASP A 116 -18.73 -11.35 -5.21
N ASN A 117 -19.13 -12.09 -6.25
CA ASN A 117 -18.28 -12.51 -7.39
C ASN A 117 -17.08 -13.42 -7.05
N ILE A 118 -17.35 -14.48 -6.29
CA ILE A 118 -16.34 -15.50 -5.98
C ILE A 118 -16.31 -16.58 -7.06
N VAL A 119 -15.11 -16.92 -7.57
CA VAL A 119 -14.91 -18.00 -8.54
C VAL A 119 -14.10 -19.14 -7.93
N TRP A 120 -14.64 -20.36 -8.02
CA TRP A 120 -13.94 -21.57 -7.60
C TRP A 120 -12.96 -22.02 -8.68
N LEU A 121 -11.70 -22.23 -8.29
CA LEU A 121 -10.65 -22.68 -9.18
C LEU A 121 -10.14 -24.05 -8.74
N ARG A 122 -9.79 -24.90 -9.71
CA ARG A 122 -9.10 -26.16 -9.45
C ARG A 122 -7.79 -26.18 -10.19
N ASN A 123 -6.69 -26.35 -9.46
CA ASN A 123 -5.38 -26.45 -10.04
C ASN A 123 -5.22 -27.82 -10.73
N ALA A 124 -5.10 -27.84 -12.07
CA ALA A 124 -5.04 -29.07 -12.86
C ALA A 124 -3.83 -29.96 -12.53
N ARG A 125 -2.69 -29.37 -12.11
CA ARG A 125 -1.45 -30.10 -11.83
C ARG A 125 -1.40 -30.72 -10.44
N SER A 126 -1.95 -30.04 -9.43
CA SER A 126 -1.91 -30.46 -8.02
C SER A 126 -3.22 -31.01 -7.50
N GLY A 127 -4.32 -30.85 -8.25
CA GLY A 127 -5.68 -31.24 -7.84
C GLY A 127 -6.29 -30.37 -6.74
N ARG A 128 -5.54 -29.39 -6.21
CA ARG A 128 -5.98 -28.51 -5.12
C ARG A 128 -7.03 -27.51 -5.58
N VAL A 129 -7.99 -27.22 -4.70
CA VAL A 129 -9.04 -26.22 -4.91
C VAL A 129 -8.58 -24.88 -4.33
N ALA A 130 -8.84 -23.80 -5.05
CA ALA A 130 -8.55 -22.44 -4.65
C ALA A 130 -9.80 -21.57 -4.85
N LEU A 131 -9.85 -20.44 -4.14
CA LEU A 131 -10.89 -19.45 -4.24
C LEU A 131 -10.29 -18.19 -4.88
N CYS A 132 -10.86 -17.71 -5.97
CA CYS A 132 -10.54 -16.40 -6.53
C CYS A 132 -11.52 -15.38 -5.98
N MET A 133 -11.02 -14.29 -5.43
CA MET A 133 -11.81 -13.17 -4.93
C MET A 133 -11.26 -11.86 -5.48
N PRO A 134 -12.13 -10.91 -5.88
CA PRO A 134 -11.67 -9.59 -6.31
C PRO A 134 -11.06 -8.87 -5.11
N THR A 135 -9.85 -8.32 -5.28
CA THR A 135 -9.15 -7.56 -4.24
C THR A 135 -9.67 -6.12 -4.09
N TRP A 136 -10.68 -5.73 -4.89
CA TRP A 136 -11.29 -4.40 -4.89
C TRP A 136 -12.80 -4.47 -5.17
N PRO A 137 -13.68 -3.79 -4.41
CA PRO A 137 -15.12 -3.76 -4.64
C PRO A 137 -15.52 -2.67 -5.66
N GLY A 138 -14.85 -2.62 -6.81
CA GLY A 138 -15.06 -1.55 -7.78
C GLY A 138 -14.62 -1.92 -9.18
N THR A 139 -15.45 -2.71 -9.85
CA THR A 139 -15.74 -2.77 -11.30
C THR A 139 -16.22 -4.17 -11.66
N ALA A 140 -17.40 -4.53 -11.14
CA ALA A 140 -18.18 -5.60 -11.75
C ALA A 140 -18.97 -5.01 -12.93
N THR A 141 -18.27 -4.72 -14.03
CA THR A 141 -18.87 -4.64 -15.37
C THR A 141 -17.80 -5.02 -16.38
N LEU A 142 -17.52 -6.32 -16.48
CA LEU A 142 -17.18 -6.91 -17.77
C LEU A 142 -18.45 -7.60 -18.24
N SER A 143 -19.19 -6.85 -19.04
CA SER A 143 -20.18 -7.38 -19.97
C SER A 143 -19.42 -8.27 -20.96
N ASP A 144 -19.55 -9.59 -20.81
CA ASP A 144 -19.34 -10.53 -21.91
C ASP A 144 -20.69 -10.70 -22.62
N ASP A 145 -20.83 -10.01 -23.75
CA ASP A 145 -21.62 -10.46 -24.90
C ASP A 145 -20.64 -11.04 -25.94
#